data_AF-C9ZSE6-F1
#
_entry.id   AF-C9ZSE6-F1
#
_cell.length_a   1.000
_cell.length_b   1.000
_cell.length_c   1.000
_cell.angle_alpha   90.00
_cell.angle_beta   90.00
_cell.angle_gamma   90.00
#
_symmetry.space_group_name_H-M   'P 1'
#
loop_
_entity.id
_entity.type
_entity.pdbx_description
1 polymer ?
#
loop_
_entity_poly.entity_id
_entity_poly.type
_entity_poly.pdbx_seq_one_letter_code
_entity_poly.pdbx_strand_id
1 'polypeptide(L)' 'MRLAVKQESFRLEVLMSRLQSECFTFCCKNLSSKELTMGEVKCVERCAVKYLQASDIINRALDKGESGGGAVKQMLKL' A
#
# COMPACT_ATOMS: atom_id res chain seq x y z
N MET A 1 15.72 -20.46 -2.24
CA MET A 1 14.74 -19.38 -2.48
C MET A 1 15.51 -18.10 -2.80
N ARG A 2 15.20 -17.38 -3.88
CA ARG A 2 15.94 -16.16 -4.27
C ARG A 2 15.54 -14.99 -3.37
N LEU A 3 16.51 -14.28 -2.78
CA LEU A 3 16.26 -13.17 -1.84
C LEU A 3 15.36 -12.09 -2.45
N ALA A 4 15.61 -11.71 -3.71
CA ALA A 4 14.80 -10.72 -4.42
C ALA A 4 13.32 -11.13 -4.54
N VAL A 5 13.05 -12.41 -4.83
CA VAL A 5 11.67 -12.93 -4.89
C VAL A 5 11.02 -12.85 -3.53
N LYS A 6 11.74 -13.21 -2.45
CA LYS A 6 11.22 -13.15 -1.08
C LYS A 6 10.89 -11.72 -0.65
N GLN A 7 11.73 -10.77 -1.03
CA GLN A 7 11.51 -9.35 -0.73
C GLN A 7 10.29 -8.79 -1.47
N GLU A 8 10.14 -9.08 -2.76
CA GLU A 8 8.97 -8.66 -3.54
C GLU A 8 7.68 -9.31 -3.01
N SER A 9 7.71 -10.60 -2.69
CA SER A 9 6.57 -11.28 -2.06
C SER A 9 6.17 -10.62 -0.74
N PHE A 10 7.14 -10.31 0.12
CA PHE A 10 6.86 -9.63 1.39
C PHE A 10 6.29 -8.23 1.19
N ARG A 11 6.81 -7.47 0.22
CA ARG A 11 6.28 -6.15 -0.13
C ARG A 11 4.83 -6.23 -0.58
N LEU A 12 4.50 -7.21 -1.44
CA LEU A 12 3.14 -7.42 -1.92
C LEU A 12 2.21 -7.84 -0.78
N GLU A 13 2.65 -8.74 0.09
CA GLU A 13 1.87 -9.18 1.25
C GLU A 13 1.52 -8.01 2.17
N VAL A 14 2.52 -7.20 2.56
CA VAL A 14 2.31 -6.02 3.42
C VAL A 14 1.36 -5.02 2.75
N LEU A 15 1.52 -4.78 1.45
CA LEU A 15 0.65 -3.87 0.70
C LEU A 15 -0.80 -4.36 0.69
N MET A 16 -1.01 -5.65 0.40
CA MET A 16 -2.33 -6.26 0.33
C MET A 16 -3.00 -6.30 1.69
N SER A 17 -2.30 -6.67 2.76
CA SER A 17 -2.87 -6.68 4.11
C SER A 17 -3.32 -5.30 4.56
N ARG A 18 -2.54 -4.25 4.28
CA ARG A 18 -2.91 -2.87 4.62
C ARG A 18 -4.09 -2.37 3.79
N LEU A 19 -4.07 -2.61 2.47
CA LEU A 19 -5.15 -2.23 1.57
C LEU A 19 -6.47 -2.89 1.99
N GLN A 20 -6.45 -4.19 2.30
CA GLN A 20 -7.61 -4.93 2.77
C GLN A 20 -8.18 -4.32 4.04
N SER A 21 -7.33 -4.07 5.05
CA SER A 21 -7.75 -3.49 6.33
C SER A 21 -8.36 -2.09 6.13
N GLU A 22 -7.67 -1.18 5.45
CA GLU A 22 -8.11 0.20 5.26
C GLU A 22 -9.42 0.27 4.47
N CYS A 23 -9.51 -0.47 3.36
CA CYS A 23 -10.71 -0.43 2.52
C CYS A 23 -11.91 -1.08 3.21
N PHE A 24 -11.70 -2.14 3.99
CA PHE A 24 -12.78 -2.73 4.79
C PHE A 24 -13.26 -1.75 5.86
N THR A 25 -12.36 -1.17 6.64
CA THR A 25 -12.72 -0.19 7.68
C THR A 25 -13.43 1.03 7.11
N PHE A 26 -13.02 1.52 5.94
CA PHE A 26 -13.62 2.69 5.31
C PHE A 26 -15.01 2.40 4.72
N CYS A 27 -15.17 1.27 4.03
CA CYS A 27 -16.37 0.97 3.25
C CYS A 27 -17.42 0.17 4.04
N CYS A 28 -17.01 -0.76 4.89
CA CYS A 28 -17.88 -1.75 5.53
C CYS A 28 -18.21 -1.34 6.97
N LYS A 29 -19.00 -0.28 7.12
CA LYS A 29 -19.35 0.28 8.45
C LYS A 29 -20.40 -0.54 9.19
N ASN A 30 -21.25 -1.26 8.47
CA ASN A 30 -22.35 -2.03 9.04
C ASN A 30 -22.05 -3.53 8.97
N LEU A 31 -21.61 -4.10 10.09
CA LEU A 31 -21.23 -5.50 10.23
C LEU A 31 -22.37 -6.40 10.72
N SER A 32 -23.63 -5.94 10.62
CA SER A 32 -24.79 -6.75 11.00
C SER A 32 -25.04 -7.94 10.06
N SER A 33 -24.57 -7.84 8.82
CA SER A 33 -24.67 -8.84 7.77
C SER A 33 -23.31 -9.53 7.56
N LYS A 34 -23.33 -10.84 7.28
CA LYS A 34 -22.12 -11.59 6.86
C LYS A 34 -21.76 -11.37 5.39
N GLU A 35 -22.67 -10.77 4.62
CA GLU A 35 -22.50 -10.50 3.20
C GLU A 35 -22.32 -9.00 2.95
N LEU A 36 -21.41 -8.68 2.03
CA LEU A 36 -21.21 -7.31 1.55
C LEU A 36 -22.37 -6.92 0.63
N THR A 37 -22.93 -5.75 0.87
CA THR A 37 -23.88 -5.15 -0.05
C THR A 37 -23.20 -4.74 -1.36
N MET A 38 -23.97 -4.65 -2.44
CA MET A 38 -23.44 -4.13 -3.72
C MET A 38 -22.85 -2.71 -3.60
N GLY A 39 -23.30 -1.92 -2.62
CA GLY A 39 -22.74 -0.59 -2.32
C GLY A 39 -21.35 -0.68 -1.70
N GLU A 40 -21.16 -1.58 -0.75
CA GLU A 40 -19.86 -1.84 -0.10
C GLU A 40 -18.87 -2.44 -1.09
N VAL A 41 -19.28 -3.39 -1.93
CA VAL A 41 -18.42 -3.95 -2.99
C VAL A 41 -17.89 -2.86 -3.91
N LYS A 42 -18.78 -2.01 -4.46
CA LYS A 42 -18.39 -0.88 -5.32
C LYS A 42 -17.51 0.14 -4.57
N CYS A 43 -17.70 0.31 -3.26
CA CYS A 43 -16.85 1.16 -2.44
C CYS A 43 -15.44 0.58 -2.33
N VAL A 44 -15.31 -0.70 -2.01
CA VAL A 44 -14.02 -1.40 -1.85
C VAL A 44 -13.23 -1.37 -3.15
N GLU A 45 -13.86 -1.62 -4.30
CA GLU A 45 -13.23 -1.52 -5.63
C GLU A 45 -12.62 -0.13 -5.86
N ARG A 46 -13.39 0.94 -5.60
CA ARG A 46 -12.92 2.32 -5.73
C ARG A 46 -11.83 2.66 -4.71
N CYS A 47 -11.95 2.14 -3.49
CA CYS A 47 -10.97 2.35 -2.43
C CYS A 47 -9.61 1.75 -2.84
N ALA A 48 -9.59 0.51 -3.33
CA ALA A 48 -8.36 -0.16 -3.76
C ALA A 48 -7.61 0.66 -4.82
N VAL A 49 -8.32 1.16 -5.84
CA VAL A 49 -7.73 2.01 -6.89
C VAL A 49 -7.14 3.29 -6.30
N LYS A 50 -7.90 4.00 -5.46
CA LYS A 50 -7.44 5.25 -4.84
C LYS A 50 -6.27 5.03 -3.88
N TYR A 51 -6.26 3.93 -3.15
CA TYR A 51 -5.18 3.58 -2.22
C TYR A 51 -3.85 3.38 -2.97
N LEU A 52 -3.88 2.64 -4.09
CA LEU A 52 -2.69 2.44 -4.92
C LEU A 52 -2.21 3.75 -5.56
N GLN A 53 -3.13 4.57 -6.06
CA GLN A 53 -2.81 5.90 -6.59
C GLN A 53 -2.18 6.81 -5.53
N ALA A 54 -2.76 6.84 -4.32
CA ALA A 54 -2.21 7.60 -3.20
C ALA A 54 -0.82 7.09 -2.80
N SER A 55 -0.62 5.76 -2.77
CA SER A 55 0.69 5.16 -2.49
C SER A 55 1.73 5.56 -3.54
N ASP A 56 1.37 5.58 -4.83
CA ASP A 56 2.26 6.05 -5.89
C ASP A 56 2.64 7.54 -5.74
N ILE A 57 1.66 8.39 -5.42
CA ILE A 57 1.91 9.83 -5.16
C ILE A 57 2.89 10.02 -3.99
N ILE A 58 2.67 9.29 -2.89
CA ILE A 58 3.54 9.36 -1.71
C ILE A 58 4.95 8.88 -2.05
N ASN A 59 5.10 7.74 -2.73
CA ASN A 59 6.41 7.22 -3.11
C ASN A 59 7.16 8.22 -4.01
N ARG A 60 6.50 8.77 -5.03
CA ARG A 60 7.10 9.82 -5.88
C ARG A 60 7.50 11.06 -5.10
N ALA A 61 6.73 11.45 -4.08
CA ALA A 61 7.05 12.59 -3.24
C ALA A 61 8.26 12.31 -2.35
N LEU A 62 8.37 11.09 -1.81
CA LEU A 62 9.53 10.64 -1.04
C LEU A 62 10.79 10.60 -1.92
N ASP A 63 10.72 10.03 -3.13
CA ASP A 63 11.84 9.98 -4.08
C ASP A 63 12.33 11.39 -4.47
N LYS A 64 11.38 12.33 -4.67
CA LYS A 64 11.69 13.74 -4.94
C LYS A 64 12.30 14.44 -3.73
N GLY A 65 11.85 14.12 -2.53
CA GLY A 65 12.42 14.61 -1.26
C GLY A 65 13.84 14.10 -1.03
N GLU A 66 14.12 12.85 -1.37
CA GLU A 66 15.47 12.26 -1.32
C GLU A 66 16.41 12.88 -2.36
N SER A 67 15.90 13.35 -3.49
CA SER A 67 16.68 14.08 -4.50
C SER A 67 17.06 15.51 -4.07
N GLY A 68 16.44 16.06 -3.02
CA GLY A 68 16.76 17.37 -2.43
C GLY A 68 17.61 17.31 -1.15
N GLY A 69 17.89 16.11 -0.63
CA GLY A 69 18.69 15.86 0.57
C GLY A 69 20.05 15.27 0.23
N GLY A 70 21.04 16.13 0.00
CA GLY A 70 22.42 15.69 -0.23
C GLY A 70 22.98 14.84 0.92
N ALA A 71 23.75 13.82 0.54
CA ALA A 71 24.75 13.12 1.36
C ALA A 71 24.26 12.21 2.49
N VAL A 72 23.75 11.03 2.14
CA VAL A 72 24.23 9.81 2.81
C VAL A 72 25.01 9.00 1.77
N LYS A 73 26.26 9.42 1.57
CA LYS A 73 27.26 8.61 0.89
C LYS A 73 27.27 7.26 1.58
N GLN A 74 26.88 6.23 0.82
CA GLN A 74 27.57 4.96 0.71
C GLN A 74 28.93 4.96 1.43
N MET A 75 28.89 4.63 2.72
CA MET A 75 30.07 4.38 3.53
C MET A 75 29.85 3.09 4.32
N LEU A 76 29.48 2.03 3.59
CA LEU A 76 29.99 0.70 3.91
C LEU A 76 31.26 0.53 3.05
N LYS A 77 32.36 1.11 3.54
CA LYS A 77 33.70 0.79 3.09
C LYS A 77 34.21 -0.34 3.99
N LEU A 78 34.58 -1.44 3.35
CA LEU A 78 35.32 -2.61 3.85
C LEU A 78 34.57 -3.52 4.83
#